data_AF-G1X0F3-F1
#
_entry.id   AF-G1X0F3-F1
#
_cell.length_a   1.000
_cell.length_b   1.000
_cell.length_c   1.000
_cell.angle_alpha   90.00
_cell.angle_beta   90.00
_cell.angle_gamma   90.00
#
_symmetry.space_group_name_H-M   'P 1'
#
loop_
_entity.id
_entity.type
_entity.pdbx_description
1 polymer ?
#
loop_
_entity_poly.entity_id
_entity_poly.type
_entity_poly.pdbx_seq_one_letter_code
_entity_poly.pdbx_strand_id
1 'polypeptide(L)'
;MATQDLGNRAGNTLSDRMLKVLDGAPALIRRKPRYAITSTIQTGSYTALGLMLGYSIQKHNDLVAMDAELVMLVRSGGNDGVSAENITRLERAGWRVKEAEELEFENVDTSQIRSHHRHNLNKLHVWSWTEYERIIFLDADTVCKGSLAELWQMPGDFAAAPDVWWDVITDNRFNSGLMVLRPSTEEFHSLVKHVSDPNYHSPNDADQAFLNTYYRFRYFGLPYKYNFNLIMYQFHRYYWDLLWDEAVIVHFTVRKPKPNPREHCHKGCNEWEPMEWYGMMFREMLAFYGWEKEIPLYA
;
A
#
# COMPACT_ATOMS: atom_id res chain seq x y z
N MET A 1 78.21 -30.73 2.77
CA MET A 1 78.17 -30.07 1.44
C MET A 1 76.73 -29.72 1.15
N ALA A 2 76.51 -28.49 0.69
CA ALA A 2 75.21 -27.85 0.52
C ALA A 2 74.37 -28.43 -0.62
N THR A 3 73.04 -28.33 -0.50
CA THR A 3 72.13 -28.07 -1.61
C THR A 3 70.91 -27.29 -1.12
N GLN A 4 70.79 -26.04 -1.58
CA GLN A 4 69.59 -25.20 -1.63
C GLN A 4 68.57 -25.79 -2.62
N ASP A 5 67.28 -25.86 -2.27
CA ASP A 5 66.20 -24.89 -2.55
C ASP A 5 65.59 -25.04 -3.95
N LEU A 6 64.29 -25.36 -3.99
CA LEU A 6 63.34 -25.00 -5.04
C LEU A 6 61.93 -25.15 -4.45
N GLY A 7 61.35 -24.01 -4.08
CA GLY A 7 60.03 -23.89 -3.51
C GLY A 7 58.88 -24.29 -4.44
N ASN A 8 57.70 -24.41 -3.83
CA ASN A 8 56.44 -24.32 -4.57
C ASN A 8 55.50 -23.34 -3.88
N ARG A 9 55.09 -22.33 -4.64
CA ARG A 9 54.29 -21.17 -4.23
C ARG A 9 52.83 -21.60 -4.08
N ALA A 10 52.25 -21.41 -2.90
CA ALA A 10 50.80 -21.39 -2.74
C ALA A 10 50.24 -20.13 -3.42
N GLY A 11 49.32 -20.31 -4.36
CA GLY A 11 48.73 -19.25 -5.15
C GLY A 11 47.83 -18.34 -4.30
N ASN A 12 48.28 -17.09 -4.14
CA ASN A 12 47.43 -15.96 -3.75
C ASN A 12 46.54 -15.62 -4.96
N THR A 13 45.27 -16.02 -4.94
CA THR A 13 44.30 -15.55 -5.94
C THR A 13 43.62 -14.27 -5.45
N LEU A 14 43.30 -13.37 -6.39
CA LEU A 14 42.61 -12.08 -6.14
C LEU A 14 41.25 -12.25 -5.41
N SER A 15 40.64 -13.42 -5.49
CA SER A 15 39.41 -13.82 -4.80
C SER A 15 39.54 -13.75 -3.27
N ASP A 16 40.63 -14.29 -2.71
CA ASP A 16 40.83 -14.35 -1.25
C ASP A 16 41.14 -12.98 -0.63
N ARG A 17 41.59 -12.02 -1.44
CA ARG A 17 41.80 -10.63 -0.99
C ARG A 17 40.52 -9.80 -1.03
N MET A 18 39.54 -10.11 -1.89
CA MET A 18 38.25 -9.43 -1.90
C MET A 18 37.33 -9.89 -0.76
N LEU A 19 37.39 -11.16 -0.38
CA LEU A 19 36.54 -11.71 0.70
C LEU A 19 36.95 -11.23 2.11
N LYS A 20 38.21 -10.87 2.34
CA LYS A 20 38.66 -10.33 3.64
C LYS A 20 38.41 -8.84 3.86
N VAL A 21 37.94 -8.11 2.86
CA VAL A 21 37.68 -6.64 2.97
C VAL A 21 36.26 -6.34 3.47
N LEU A 22 35.38 -7.34 3.58
CA LEU A 22 33.98 -7.14 3.99
C LEU A 22 33.69 -7.45 5.48
N ASP A 23 34.63 -8.03 6.22
CA ASP A 23 34.45 -8.41 7.64
C ASP A 23 34.70 -7.28 8.65
N GLY A 24 34.85 -6.03 8.18
CA GLY A 24 35.20 -4.88 9.04
C GLY A 24 34.51 -3.56 8.68
N ALA A 25 33.51 -3.56 7.81
CA ALA A 25 32.75 -2.35 7.55
C ALA A 25 31.85 -2.06 8.77
N PRO A 26 31.94 -0.88 9.42
CA PRO A 26 30.97 -0.53 10.44
C PRO A 26 29.58 -0.62 9.80
N ALA A 27 28.65 -1.30 10.47
CA ALA A 27 27.26 -1.36 10.03
C ALA A 27 26.81 0.08 9.79
N LEU A 28 26.59 0.45 8.52
CA LEU A 28 26.11 1.77 8.17
C LEU A 28 24.78 1.92 8.90
N ILE A 29 24.72 2.77 9.92
CA ILE A 29 23.46 3.11 10.59
C ILE A 29 22.64 3.82 9.52
N ARG A 30 21.81 3.06 8.80
CA ARG A 30 20.90 3.62 7.81
C ARG A 30 19.95 4.53 8.57
N ARG A 31 19.99 5.83 8.26
CA ARG A 31 19.01 6.78 8.77
C ARG A 31 17.62 6.28 8.37
N LYS A 32 16.66 6.40 9.28
CA LYS A 32 15.26 6.11 8.98
C LYS A 32 14.81 6.99 7.80
N PRO A 33 14.10 6.43 6.81
CA PRO A 33 13.56 7.20 5.69
C PRO A 33 12.64 8.32 6.15
N ARG A 34 12.63 9.44 5.42
CA ARG A 34 11.76 10.60 5.73
C ARG A 34 10.29 10.33 5.38
N TYR A 35 10.05 9.46 4.40
CA TYR A 35 8.72 9.22 3.87
C TYR A 35 8.29 7.76 4.04
N ALA A 36 6.98 7.55 4.10
CA ALA A 36 6.39 6.22 4.07
C ALA A 36 5.34 6.11 2.97
N ILE A 37 5.38 5.01 2.22
CA ILE A 37 4.23 4.54 1.46
C ILE A 37 3.58 3.43 2.27
N THR A 38 2.28 3.55 2.53
CA THR A 38 1.59 2.78 3.55
C THR A 38 0.31 2.17 3.03
N SER A 39 -0.01 0.99 3.55
CA SER A 39 -1.29 0.32 3.34
C SER A 39 -1.74 -0.34 4.66
N THR A 40 -2.99 -0.79 4.69
CA THR A 40 -3.55 -1.55 5.82
C THR A 40 -4.13 -2.89 5.38
N ILE A 41 -3.93 -3.93 6.17
CA ILE A 41 -4.57 -5.24 5.99
C ILE A 41 -5.15 -5.69 7.32
N GLN A 42 -6.49 -5.73 7.38
CA GLN A 42 -7.22 -6.05 8.59
C GLN A 42 -7.64 -7.52 8.66
N THR A 43 -7.64 -8.23 7.53
CA THR A 43 -7.95 -9.66 7.46
C THR A 43 -6.94 -10.39 6.59
N GLY A 44 -6.63 -11.64 6.92
CA GLY A 44 -5.64 -12.44 6.21
C GLY A 44 -5.94 -12.64 4.72
N SER A 45 -7.21 -12.58 4.30
CA SER A 45 -7.61 -12.72 2.89
C SER A 45 -7.13 -11.58 1.99
N TYR A 46 -6.78 -10.42 2.56
CA TYR A 46 -6.25 -9.28 1.80
C TYR A 46 -4.72 -9.33 1.64
N THR A 47 -4.04 -10.34 2.22
CA THR A 47 -2.56 -10.47 2.14
C THR A 47 -2.06 -10.44 0.70
N ALA A 48 -2.69 -11.19 -0.21
CA ALA A 48 -2.28 -11.25 -1.60
C ALA A 48 -2.34 -9.88 -2.30
N LEU A 49 -3.31 -9.05 -1.94
CA LEU A 49 -3.45 -7.69 -2.47
C LEU A 49 -2.30 -6.80 -1.97
N GLY A 50 -1.94 -6.90 -0.69
CA GLY A 50 -0.78 -6.19 -0.13
C GLY A 50 0.56 -6.57 -0.76
N LEU A 51 0.74 -7.87 -1.07
CA LEU A 51 1.94 -8.34 -1.78
C LEU A 51 2.01 -7.77 -3.20
N MET A 52 0.88 -7.79 -3.91
CA MET A 52 0.76 -7.21 -5.25
C MET A 52 1.03 -5.70 -5.24
N LEU A 53 0.43 -4.97 -4.30
CA LEU A 53 0.65 -3.54 -4.12
C LEU A 53 2.14 -3.24 -3.87
N GLY A 54 2.76 -3.90 -2.90
CA GLY A 54 4.16 -3.70 -2.55
C GLY A 54 5.11 -3.96 -3.72
N TYR A 55 4.86 -5.02 -4.50
CA TYR A 55 5.59 -5.29 -5.73
C TYR A 55 5.40 -4.18 -6.77
N SER A 56 4.15 -3.82 -7.06
CA SER A 56 3.85 -2.82 -8.09
C SER A 56 4.46 -1.46 -7.78
N ILE A 57 4.50 -1.05 -6.50
CA ILE A 57 5.18 0.17 -6.07
C ILE A 57 6.68 0.08 -6.40
N GLN A 58 7.36 -0.98 -5.94
CA GLN A 58 8.81 -1.15 -6.14
C GLN A 58 9.20 -1.30 -7.62
N LYS A 59 8.32 -1.88 -8.44
CA LYS A 59 8.53 -1.98 -9.89
C LYS A 59 8.64 -0.60 -10.56
N HIS A 60 7.94 0.40 -10.04
CA HIS A 60 7.84 1.73 -10.66
C HIS A 60 8.57 2.84 -9.88
N ASN A 61 9.09 2.55 -8.68
CA ASN A 61 9.64 3.55 -7.77
C ASN A 61 10.93 3.05 -7.10
N ASP A 62 12.00 3.86 -7.20
CA ASP A 62 13.20 3.68 -6.40
C ASP A 62 13.00 4.31 -5.02
N LEU A 63 12.62 3.48 -4.04
CA LEU A 63 12.33 3.91 -2.67
C LEU A 63 13.55 4.54 -1.98
N VAL A 64 14.75 4.07 -2.30
CA VAL A 64 16.00 4.61 -1.71
C VAL A 64 16.24 6.02 -2.23
N ALA A 65 16.12 6.22 -3.55
CA ALA A 65 16.25 7.55 -4.15
C ALA A 65 15.17 8.53 -3.68
N MET A 66 13.98 8.02 -3.34
CA MET A 66 12.89 8.81 -2.76
C MET A 66 13.05 9.11 -1.27
N ASP A 67 14.02 8.50 -0.57
CA ASP A 67 14.12 8.53 0.91
C ASP A 67 12.81 8.04 1.57
N ALA A 68 12.25 6.96 1.02
CA ALA A 68 10.98 6.35 1.42
C ALA A 68 11.12 4.87 1.81
N GLU A 69 10.18 4.37 2.62
CA GLU A 69 10.00 2.93 2.90
C GLU A 69 8.54 2.50 2.72
N LEU A 70 8.33 1.19 2.55
CA LEU A 70 7.00 0.58 2.61
C LEU A 70 6.67 0.19 4.05
N VAL A 71 5.49 0.60 4.55
CA VAL A 71 5.01 0.25 5.89
C VAL A 71 3.60 -0.35 5.79
N MET A 72 3.41 -1.55 6.31
CA MET A 72 2.10 -2.23 6.29
C MET A 72 1.52 -2.26 7.70
N LEU A 73 0.37 -1.63 7.92
CA LEU A 73 -0.36 -1.76 9.17
C LEU A 73 -1.22 -3.03 9.13
N VAL A 74 -1.03 -3.94 10.09
CA VAL A 74 -1.78 -5.20 10.13
C VAL A 74 -2.50 -5.40 11.46
N ARG A 75 -3.61 -6.14 11.41
CA ARG A 75 -4.21 -6.79 12.57
C ARG A 75 -3.85 -8.27 12.55
N SER A 76 -3.09 -8.73 13.53
CA SER A 76 -2.67 -10.14 13.67
C SER A 76 -3.63 -10.98 14.51
N GLY A 77 -4.32 -10.38 15.48
CA GLY A 77 -5.26 -11.07 16.39
C GLY A 77 -6.61 -11.42 15.76
N GLY A 78 -7.32 -12.38 16.36
CA GLY A 78 -8.65 -12.86 15.93
C GLY A 78 -8.61 -14.05 14.96
N ASN A 79 -9.77 -14.61 14.63
CA ASN A 79 -9.86 -15.83 13.79
C ASN A 79 -9.56 -15.59 12.31
N ASP A 80 -9.62 -14.34 11.86
CA ASP A 80 -9.49 -13.90 10.47
C ASP A 80 -8.36 -12.87 10.28
N GLY A 81 -7.56 -12.62 11.32
CA GLY A 81 -6.40 -11.72 11.28
C GLY A 81 -5.29 -12.23 10.35
N VAL A 82 -4.26 -11.40 10.17
CA VAL A 82 -3.09 -11.75 9.35
C VAL A 82 -2.20 -12.72 10.13
N SER A 83 -2.01 -13.93 9.59
CA SER A 83 -1.16 -14.95 10.21
C SER A 83 0.32 -14.56 10.21
N ALA A 84 1.12 -15.13 11.13
CA ALA A 84 2.56 -14.94 11.17
C ALA A 84 3.26 -15.32 9.85
N GLU A 85 2.77 -16.35 9.16
CA GLU A 85 3.24 -16.74 7.83
C GLU A 85 2.99 -15.64 6.79
N ASN A 86 1.81 -15.04 6.81
CA ASN A 86 1.47 -13.93 5.91
C ASN A 86 2.25 -12.64 6.25
N ILE A 87 2.50 -12.38 7.53
CA ILE A 87 3.41 -11.30 7.96
C ILE A 87 4.81 -11.52 7.39
N THR A 88 5.35 -12.73 7.51
CA THR A 88 6.67 -13.09 6.94
C THR A 88 6.71 -12.88 5.42
N ARG A 89 5.62 -13.22 4.70
CA ARG A 89 5.51 -12.94 3.26
C ARG A 89 5.50 -11.44 2.95
N LEU A 90 4.75 -10.63 3.71
CA LEU A 90 4.71 -9.18 3.55
C LEU A 90 6.11 -8.58 3.75
N GLU A 91 6.84 -9.03 4.79
CA GLU A 91 8.21 -8.59 5.05
C GLU A 91 9.18 -8.97 3.93
N ARG A 92 9.08 -10.20 3.39
CA ARG A 92 9.85 -10.62 2.22
C ARG A 92 9.52 -9.82 0.96
N ALA A 93 8.30 -9.30 0.84
CA ALA A 93 7.91 -8.38 -0.23
C ALA A 93 8.38 -6.92 0.00
N GLY A 94 9.14 -6.66 1.06
CA GLY A 94 9.71 -5.35 1.36
C GLY A 94 8.89 -4.47 2.29
N TRP A 95 7.76 -4.96 2.82
CA TRP A 95 6.98 -4.21 3.81
C TRP A 95 7.63 -4.26 5.18
N ARG A 96 7.78 -3.10 5.84
CA ARG A 96 7.95 -3.07 7.29
C ARG A 96 6.57 -3.22 7.94
N VAL A 97 6.30 -4.36 8.55
CA VAL A 97 5.01 -4.62 9.18
C VAL A 97 4.94 -3.93 10.55
N LYS A 98 3.86 -3.17 10.77
CA LYS A 98 3.46 -2.62 12.07
C LYS A 98 2.16 -3.30 12.47
N GLU A 99 2.17 -4.00 13.60
CA GLU A 99 0.94 -4.47 14.22
C GLU A 99 0.32 -3.32 15.03
N ALA A 100 -0.99 -3.15 14.89
CA ALA A 100 -1.72 -2.22 15.76
C ALA A 100 -3.02 -2.84 16.24
N GLU A 101 -3.38 -2.48 17.46
CA GLU A 101 -4.68 -2.80 18.04
C GLU A 101 -5.77 -1.94 17.41
N GLU A 102 -7.01 -2.42 17.56
CA GLU A 102 -8.18 -1.69 17.10
C GLU A 102 -8.31 -0.37 17.86
N LEU A 103 -8.56 0.73 17.16
CA LEU A 103 -8.75 2.02 17.82
C LEU A 103 -10.00 1.99 18.69
N GLU A 104 -9.84 2.43 19.94
CA GLU A 104 -10.93 2.69 20.84
C GLU A 104 -11.34 4.16 20.75
N PHE A 105 -12.65 4.40 20.74
CA PHE A 105 -13.23 5.73 20.63
C PHE A 105 -14.09 6.00 21.87
N GLU A 106 -13.79 7.06 22.60
CA GLU A 106 -14.55 7.41 23.80
C GLU A 106 -16.02 7.62 23.49
N ASN A 107 -16.90 7.07 24.31
CA ASN A 107 -18.36 7.19 24.19
C ASN A 107 -18.96 6.64 22.87
N VAL A 108 -18.20 5.82 22.14
CA VAL A 108 -18.69 5.09 20.97
C VAL A 108 -18.81 3.63 21.33
N ASP A 109 -20.03 3.09 21.21
CA ASP A 109 -20.22 1.65 21.22
C ASP A 109 -19.74 1.09 19.87
N THR A 110 -18.46 0.71 19.80
CA THR A 110 -17.84 0.19 18.57
C THR A 110 -18.47 -1.13 18.09
N SER A 111 -19.28 -1.79 18.93
CA SER A 111 -20.07 -2.96 18.51
C SER A 111 -21.23 -2.59 17.56
N GLN A 112 -21.64 -1.32 17.53
CA GLN A 112 -22.68 -0.80 16.62
C GLN A 112 -22.12 -0.41 15.26
N ILE A 113 -20.81 -0.23 15.15
CA ILE A 113 -20.14 -0.01 13.87
C ILE A 113 -20.07 -1.36 13.13
N ARG A 114 -20.40 -1.37 11.84
CA ARG A 114 -20.25 -2.58 11.02
C ARG A 114 -18.82 -3.09 11.13
N SER A 115 -18.64 -4.39 11.39
CA SER A 115 -17.33 -4.98 11.73
C SER A 115 -16.21 -4.59 10.75
N HIS A 116 -16.46 -4.63 9.44
CA HIS A 116 -15.49 -4.23 8.42
C HIS A 116 -15.22 -2.72 8.40
N HIS A 117 -16.21 -1.87 8.69
CA HIS A 117 -15.99 -0.42 8.82
C HIS A 117 -15.17 -0.08 10.06
N ARG A 118 -15.37 -0.82 11.15
CA ARG A 118 -14.59 -0.65 12.39
C ARG A 118 -13.11 -0.88 12.13
N HIS A 119 -12.77 -1.95 11.42
CA HIS A 119 -11.41 -2.24 11.02
C HIS A 119 -10.82 -1.19 10.06
N ASN A 120 -11.63 -0.61 9.18
CA ASN A 120 -11.16 0.46 8.29
C ASN A 120 -10.76 1.73 9.05
N LEU A 121 -11.34 2.00 10.23
CA LEU A 121 -10.92 3.14 11.05
C LEU A 121 -9.49 3.00 11.58
N ASN A 122 -8.90 1.79 11.60
CA ASN A 122 -7.49 1.61 11.94
C ASN A 122 -6.54 2.32 10.96
N LYS A 123 -7.02 2.74 9.78
CA LYS A 123 -6.28 3.67 8.91
C LYS A 123 -5.85 4.94 9.64
N LEU A 124 -6.62 5.40 10.64
CA LEU A 124 -6.31 6.64 11.37
C LEU A 124 -4.98 6.58 12.14
N HIS A 125 -4.47 5.38 12.47
CA HIS A 125 -3.15 5.21 13.09
C HIS A 125 -2.03 5.90 12.30
N VAL A 126 -2.15 6.03 10.98
CA VAL A 126 -1.07 6.62 10.15
C VAL A 126 -0.84 8.10 10.45
N TRP A 127 -1.84 8.83 10.96
CA TRP A 127 -1.66 10.22 11.40
C TRP A 127 -0.76 10.32 12.63
N SER A 128 -0.64 9.25 13.44
CA SER A 128 0.24 9.23 14.62
C SER A 128 1.71 8.97 14.28
N TRP A 129 2.04 8.59 13.04
CA TRP A 129 3.39 8.21 12.64
C TRP A 129 4.27 9.42 12.33
N THR A 130 4.44 10.28 13.33
CA THR A 130 5.20 11.54 13.29
C THR A 130 6.70 11.37 13.08
N GLU A 131 7.17 10.12 13.03
CA GLU A 131 8.51 9.75 12.54
C GLU A 131 8.72 10.03 11.04
N TYR A 132 7.63 10.23 10.28
CA TYR A 132 7.64 10.54 8.86
C TYR A 132 7.23 11.99 8.62
N GLU A 133 7.83 12.62 7.62
CA GLU A 133 7.46 13.98 7.22
C GLU A 133 6.21 14.00 6.33
N ARG A 134 5.97 12.91 5.61
CA ARG A 134 4.83 12.72 4.72
C ARG A 134 4.58 11.24 4.46
N ILE A 135 3.31 10.88 4.33
CA ILE A 135 2.85 9.51 4.10
C ILE A 135 1.97 9.50 2.85
N ILE A 136 2.20 8.54 1.95
CA ILE A 136 1.25 8.16 0.90
C ILE A 136 0.53 6.91 1.38
N PHE A 137 -0.74 7.01 1.70
CA PHE A 137 -1.60 5.88 1.99
C PHE A 137 -2.23 5.37 0.69
N LEU A 138 -2.22 4.05 0.51
CA LEU A 138 -2.87 3.32 -0.58
C LEU A 138 -3.67 2.17 0.01
N ASP A 139 -4.92 2.00 -0.42
CA ASP A 139 -5.67 0.79 -0.08
C ASP A 139 -5.03 -0.45 -0.72
N ALA A 140 -5.13 -1.59 -0.03
CA ALA A 140 -4.44 -2.82 -0.44
C ALA A 140 -4.89 -3.33 -1.82
N ASP A 141 -6.12 -3.02 -2.23
CA ASP A 141 -6.72 -3.35 -3.53
C ASP A 141 -6.43 -2.33 -4.63
N THR A 142 -5.37 -1.55 -4.46
CA THR A 142 -4.80 -0.70 -5.51
C THR A 142 -3.59 -1.38 -6.16
N VAL A 143 -3.28 -1.00 -7.40
CA VAL A 143 -2.07 -1.42 -8.11
C VAL A 143 -1.37 -0.21 -8.69
N CYS A 144 -0.07 -0.10 -8.42
CA CYS A 144 0.76 0.97 -8.94
C CYS A 144 1.22 0.67 -10.38
N LYS A 145 1.02 1.64 -11.27
CA LYS A 145 1.36 1.60 -12.70
C LYS A 145 2.43 2.64 -13.08
N GLY A 146 2.80 3.55 -12.17
CA GLY A 146 3.72 4.65 -12.45
C GLY A 146 4.43 5.21 -11.22
N SER A 147 5.20 6.28 -11.43
CA SER A 147 5.96 6.93 -10.36
C SER A 147 5.06 7.73 -9.41
N LEU A 148 5.35 7.63 -8.11
CA LEU A 148 4.71 8.37 -7.02
C LEU A 148 5.51 9.62 -6.61
N ALA A 149 6.64 9.89 -7.28
CA ALA A 149 7.58 10.94 -6.87
C ALA A 149 6.93 12.33 -6.72
N GLU A 150 6.01 12.66 -7.62
CA GLU A 150 5.31 13.94 -7.62
C GLU A 150 4.36 14.11 -6.42
N LEU A 151 3.83 13.02 -5.86
CA LEU A 151 2.95 13.07 -4.70
C LEU A 151 3.67 13.60 -3.45
N TRP A 152 4.99 13.41 -3.35
CA TRP A 152 5.78 13.98 -2.25
C TRP A 152 5.79 15.50 -2.24
N GLN A 153 5.47 16.16 -3.37
CA GLN A 153 5.48 17.62 -3.51
C GLN A 153 4.09 18.26 -3.38
N MET A 154 3.04 17.48 -3.12
CA MET A 154 1.67 18.01 -3.06
C MET A 154 1.52 19.09 -1.96
N PRO A 155 0.77 20.17 -2.21
CA PRO A 155 0.58 21.21 -1.19
C PRO A 155 -0.34 20.73 -0.07
N GLY A 156 -0.30 21.45 1.07
CA GLY A 156 -1.15 21.19 2.21
C GLY A 156 -0.75 19.96 3.05
N ASP A 157 -1.60 19.66 4.03
CA ASP A 157 -1.41 18.57 4.98
C ASP A 157 -2.20 17.31 4.62
N PHE A 158 -3.18 17.42 3.73
CA PHE A 158 -4.00 16.31 3.28
C PHE A 158 -4.41 16.51 1.81
N ALA A 159 -4.16 15.51 0.98
CA ALA A 159 -4.56 15.48 -0.42
C ALA A 159 -5.13 14.11 -0.79
N ALA A 160 -6.15 14.10 -1.64
CA ALA A 160 -6.80 12.89 -2.12
C ALA A 160 -7.40 13.13 -3.50
N ALA A 161 -7.60 12.07 -4.26
CA ALA A 161 -8.23 12.15 -5.58
C ALA A 161 -9.77 12.09 -5.48
N PRO A 162 -10.50 12.78 -6.37
CA PRO A 162 -11.96 12.79 -6.40
C PRO A 162 -12.53 11.38 -6.57
N ASP A 163 -13.70 11.16 -5.98
CA ASP A 163 -14.43 9.91 -6.17
C ASP A 163 -15.21 9.90 -7.50
N VAL A 164 -15.56 8.69 -7.95
CA VAL A 164 -16.37 8.47 -9.15
C VAL A 164 -17.50 7.52 -8.82
N TRP A 165 -18.71 7.87 -9.24
CA TRP A 165 -19.93 7.07 -9.11
C TRP A 165 -20.47 6.68 -10.47
N TRP A 166 -21.43 5.75 -10.52
CA TRP A 166 -22.02 5.27 -11.78
C TRP A 166 -22.67 6.38 -12.61
N ASP A 167 -23.19 7.44 -11.98
CA ASP A 167 -23.86 8.58 -12.59
C ASP A 167 -23.11 9.91 -12.45
N VAL A 168 -21.99 9.93 -11.71
CA VAL A 168 -21.19 11.14 -11.44
C VAL A 168 -19.72 10.87 -11.71
N ILE A 169 -19.19 11.48 -12.78
CA ILE A 169 -17.75 11.42 -13.12
C ILE A 169 -16.91 12.43 -12.31
N THR A 170 -17.49 13.60 -11.98
CA THR A 170 -16.84 14.67 -11.21
C THR A 170 -17.57 14.94 -9.90
N ASP A 171 -17.07 14.37 -8.80
CA ASP A 171 -17.55 14.63 -7.43
C ASP A 171 -16.63 15.62 -6.71
N ASN A 172 -17.21 16.41 -5.79
CA ASN A 172 -16.46 17.28 -4.87
C ASN A 172 -15.96 16.53 -3.63
N ARG A 173 -16.35 15.26 -3.46
CA ARG A 173 -15.85 14.32 -2.46
C ARG A 173 -14.69 13.53 -3.01
N PHE A 174 -13.78 13.13 -2.14
CA PHE A 174 -12.64 12.31 -2.50
C PHE A 174 -12.85 10.84 -2.16
N ASN A 175 -12.10 9.98 -2.85
CA ASN A 175 -11.98 8.57 -2.55
C ASN A 175 -10.82 8.33 -1.57
N SER A 176 -11.03 7.60 -0.47
CA SER A 176 -10.01 7.39 0.58
C SER A 176 -9.00 6.28 0.26
N GLY A 177 -9.08 5.66 -0.92
CA GLY A 177 -8.13 4.64 -1.38
C GLY A 177 -6.75 5.16 -1.76
N LEU A 178 -6.60 6.46 -1.98
CA LEU A 178 -5.31 7.14 -1.98
C LEU A 178 -5.41 8.43 -1.16
N MET A 179 -4.47 8.58 -0.21
CA MET A 179 -4.32 9.82 0.56
C MET A 179 -2.84 10.18 0.66
N VAL A 180 -2.51 11.46 0.51
CA VAL A 180 -1.19 12.00 0.84
C VAL A 180 -1.38 12.89 2.06
N LEU A 181 -0.68 12.59 3.15
CA LEU A 181 -0.87 13.29 4.41
C LEU A 181 0.44 13.63 5.12
N ARG A 182 0.41 14.70 5.91
CA ARG A 182 1.42 15.02 6.92
C ARG A 182 0.94 14.48 8.27
N PRO A 183 1.63 13.50 8.89
CA PRO A 183 1.23 13.00 10.20
C PRO A 183 1.41 14.07 11.28
N SER A 184 0.50 14.12 12.24
CA SER A 184 0.50 15.02 13.39
C SER A 184 -0.27 14.36 14.54
N THR A 185 0.32 14.38 15.73
CA THR A 185 -0.33 13.88 16.95
C THR A 185 -1.59 14.69 17.27
N GLU A 186 -1.56 16.00 17.06
CA GLU A 186 -2.73 16.87 17.26
C GLU A 186 -3.86 16.53 16.29
N GLU A 187 -3.55 16.36 15.00
CA GLU A 187 -4.54 15.98 13.99
C GLU A 187 -5.09 14.57 14.26
N PHE A 188 -4.24 13.62 14.67
CA PHE A 188 -4.67 12.27 15.06
C PHE A 188 -5.67 12.30 16.23
N HIS A 189 -5.36 13.00 17.32
CA HIS A 189 -6.29 13.13 18.46
C HIS A 189 -7.59 13.83 18.05
N SER A 190 -7.50 14.83 17.16
CA SER A 190 -8.67 15.49 16.60
C SER A 190 -9.53 14.51 15.81
N LEU A 191 -8.95 13.70 14.91
CA LEU A 191 -9.67 12.67 14.15
C LEU A 191 -10.37 11.67 15.07
N VAL A 192 -9.64 11.09 16.04
CA VAL A 192 -10.21 10.13 17.00
C VAL A 192 -11.40 10.74 17.75
N LYS A 193 -11.28 11.98 18.23
CA LYS A 193 -12.38 12.68 18.90
C LYS A 193 -13.60 12.86 18.00
N HIS A 194 -13.41 13.17 16.71
CA HIS A 194 -14.52 13.41 15.78
C HIS A 194 -15.19 12.14 15.30
N VAL A 195 -14.52 10.98 15.34
CA VAL A 195 -15.21 9.70 15.15
C VAL A 195 -16.30 9.50 16.21
N SER A 196 -16.10 10.01 17.43
CA SER A 196 -17.11 9.98 18.49
C SER A 196 -18.22 11.02 18.36
N ASP A 197 -18.14 11.95 17.41
CA ASP A 197 -19.13 13.00 17.23
C ASP A 197 -20.17 12.56 16.16
N PRO A 198 -21.46 12.44 16.53
CA PRO A 198 -22.51 12.04 15.59
C PRO A 198 -22.74 13.04 14.45
N ASN A 199 -22.19 14.25 14.52
CA ASN A 199 -22.19 15.21 13.41
C ASN A 199 -21.14 14.89 12.33
N TYR A 200 -20.17 14.02 12.65
CA TYR A 200 -19.04 13.68 11.77
C TYR A 200 -19.05 12.22 11.33
N HIS A 201 -19.50 11.29 12.19
CA HIS A 201 -19.52 9.87 11.90
C HIS A 201 -20.81 9.20 12.35
N SER A 202 -21.43 8.44 11.45
CA SER A 202 -22.50 7.48 11.78
C SER A 202 -21.93 6.07 11.90
N PRO A 203 -22.49 5.18 12.75
CA PRO A 203 -22.04 3.77 12.81
C PRO A 203 -22.13 2.99 11.48
N ASN A 204 -22.93 3.47 10.52
CA ASN A 204 -23.00 2.88 9.18
C ASN A 204 -21.96 3.43 8.20
N ASP A 205 -21.25 4.50 8.56
CA ASP A 205 -20.26 5.13 7.69
C ASP A 205 -18.95 4.35 7.70
N ALA A 206 -18.37 4.20 6.50
CA ALA A 206 -16.99 3.77 6.34
C ALA A 206 -16.02 4.94 6.58
N ASP A 207 -14.72 4.65 6.58
CA ASP A 207 -13.64 5.63 6.70
C ASP A 207 -13.78 6.80 5.71
N GLN A 208 -14.13 6.50 4.45
CA GLN A 208 -14.28 7.52 3.41
C GLN A 208 -15.34 8.58 3.75
N ALA A 209 -16.49 8.16 4.28
CA ALA A 209 -17.59 9.08 4.59
C ALA A 209 -17.22 10.01 5.75
N PHE A 210 -16.60 9.45 6.80
CA PHE A 210 -16.05 10.22 7.92
C PHE A 210 -14.99 11.23 7.44
N LEU A 211 -13.99 10.76 6.69
CA LEU A 211 -12.89 11.60 6.22
C LEU A 211 -13.37 12.70 5.28
N ASN A 212 -14.36 12.43 4.43
CA ASN A 212 -14.96 13.47 3.58
C ASN A 212 -15.64 14.57 4.40
N THR A 213 -16.33 14.22 5.49
CA THR A 213 -16.94 15.21 6.40
C THR A 213 -15.87 16.02 7.13
N TYR A 214 -14.86 15.35 7.67
CA TYR A 214 -13.77 15.97 8.42
C TYR A 214 -12.91 16.91 7.56
N TYR A 215 -12.52 16.47 6.37
CA TYR A 215 -11.63 17.21 5.46
C TYR A 215 -12.36 18.05 4.40
N ARG A 216 -13.69 18.18 4.47
CA ARG A 216 -14.55 18.78 3.43
C ARG A 216 -14.03 20.08 2.81
N PHE A 217 -13.42 20.94 3.62
CA PHE A 217 -12.90 22.25 3.20
C PHE A 217 -11.38 22.40 3.35
N ARG A 218 -10.68 21.31 3.63
CA ARG A 218 -9.26 21.29 4.03
C ARG A 218 -8.39 20.34 3.20
N TYR A 219 -8.94 19.66 2.20
CA TYR A 219 -8.16 18.78 1.34
C TYR A 219 -7.70 19.47 0.06
N PHE A 220 -6.55 19.04 -0.45
CA PHE A 220 -6.10 19.35 -1.80
C PHE A 220 -6.54 18.25 -2.78
N GLY A 221 -7.25 18.64 -3.84
CA GLY A 221 -7.74 17.70 -4.85
C GLY A 221 -6.63 17.24 -5.80
N LEU A 222 -6.42 15.92 -5.87
CA LEU A 222 -5.48 15.30 -6.81
C LEU A 222 -6.16 14.97 -8.14
N PRO A 223 -5.41 14.93 -9.25
CA PRO A 223 -5.89 14.35 -10.51
C PRO A 223 -6.34 12.88 -10.39
N TYR A 224 -7.33 12.47 -11.20
CA TYR A 224 -7.86 11.10 -11.24
C TYR A 224 -6.81 10.02 -11.48
N LYS A 225 -5.71 10.34 -12.18
CA LYS A 225 -4.65 9.36 -12.49
C LYS A 225 -4.03 8.71 -11.25
N TYR A 226 -4.13 9.35 -10.08
CA TYR A 226 -3.60 8.84 -8.81
C TYR A 226 -4.60 8.00 -8.02
N ASN A 227 -5.86 7.90 -8.44
CA ASN A 227 -6.82 6.97 -7.85
C ASN A 227 -7.83 6.57 -8.93
N PHE A 228 -7.33 5.84 -9.93
CA PHE A 228 -8.07 5.52 -11.14
C PHE A 228 -9.08 4.39 -10.86
N ASN A 229 -10.28 4.82 -10.50
CA ASN A 229 -11.33 3.99 -9.93
C ASN A 229 -12.00 3.12 -11.01
N LEU A 230 -12.10 1.80 -10.77
CA LEU A 230 -12.68 0.83 -11.70
C LEU A 230 -14.16 1.12 -12.07
N ILE A 231 -14.88 1.91 -11.28
CA ILE A 231 -16.20 2.45 -11.66
C ILE A 231 -16.14 3.20 -12.99
N MET A 232 -15.03 3.91 -13.28
CA MET A 232 -14.85 4.60 -14.56
C MET A 232 -14.84 3.62 -15.73
N TYR A 233 -14.22 2.45 -15.58
CA TYR A 233 -14.25 1.42 -16.62
C TYR A 233 -15.67 0.94 -16.88
N GLN A 234 -16.44 0.66 -15.81
CA GLN A 234 -17.77 0.07 -15.90
C GLN A 234 -18.82 1.03 -16.47
N PHE A 235 -18.79 2.30 -16.05
CA PHE A 235 -19.88 3.26 -16.32
C PHE A 235 -19.45 4.45 -17.18
N HIS A 236 -18.14 4.75 -17.24
CA HIS A 236 -17.59 5.95 -17.88
C HIS A 236 -16.47 5.60 -18.87
N ARG A 237 -16.66 4.53 -19.64
CA ARG A 237 -15.62 3.86 -20.44
C ARG A 237 -14.81 4.81 -21.33
N TYR A 238 -15.45 5.80 -21.94
CA TYR A 238 -14.79 6.83 -22.75
C TYR A 238 -13.66 7.55 -21.98
N TYR A 239 -13.95 7.99 -20.75
CA TYR A 239 -12.96 8.68 -19.91
C TYR A 239 -11.90 7.72 -19.37
N TRP A 240 -12.29 6.46 -19.11
CA TRP A 240 -11.32 5.42 -18.77
C TRP A 240 -10.26 5.26 -19.87
N ASP A 241 -10.70 5.04 -21.11
CA ASP A 241 -9.80 4.81 -22.24
C ASP A 241 -8.89 6.01 -22.50
N LEU A 242 -9.42 7.22 -22.37
CA LEU A 242 -8.66 8.45 -22.56
C LEU A 242 -7.51 8.61 -21.55
N LEU A 243 -7.73 8.19 -20.30
CA LEU A 243 -6.81 8.44 -19.18
C LEU A 243 -5.97 7.23 -18.77
N TRP A 244 -6.22 6.05 -19.35
CA TRP A 244 -5.56 4.80 -18.96
C TRP A 244 -4.04 4.89 -19.04
N ASP A 245 -3.50 5.49 -20.10
CA ASP A 245 -2.05 5.60 -20.31
C ASP A 245 -1.40 6.48 -19.24
N GLU A 246 -2.11 7.50 -18.75
CA GLU A 246 -1.66 8.41 -17.69
C GLU A 246 -1.85 7.85 -16.27
N ALA A 247 -2.68 6.82 -16.10
CA ALA A 247 -2.97 6.23 -14.79
C ALA A 247 -1.69 5.77 -14.07
N VAL A 248 -1.56 6.21 -12.81
CA VAL A 248 -0.45 5.92 -11.88
C VAL A 248 -0.87 4.92 -10.82
N ILE A 249 -2.09 5.00 -10.31
CA ILE A 249 -2.66 4.03 -9.38
C ILE A 249 -4.02 3.61 -9.91
N VAL A 250 -4.23 2.31 -10.07
CA VAL A 250 -5.51 1.70 -10.46
C VAL A 250 -6.17 1.11 -9.22
N HIS A 251 -7.42 1.47 -8.95
CA HIS A 251 -8.13 1.09 -7.72
C HIS A 251 -9.31 0.17 -8.04
N PHE A 252 -9.24 -1.07 -7.54
CA PHE A 252 -10.21 -2.13 -7.79
C PHE A 252 -11.40 -2.09 -6.81
N THR A 253 -12.14 -0.98 -6.84
CA THR A 253 -13.25 -0.64 -5.93
C THR A 253 -14.47 -1.56 -6.03
N VAL A 254 -14.79 -2.06 -7.23
CA VAL A 254 -16.05 -2.78 -7.49
C VAL A 254 -15.97 -4.25 -7.06
N ARG A 255 -14.94 -4.94 -7.53
CA ARG A 255 -14.68 -6.34 -7.22
C ARG A 255 -13.20 -6.50 -6.93
N LYS A 256 -12.88 -7.08 -5.77
CA LYS A 256 -11.49 -7.33 -5.39
C LYS A 256 -10.87 -8.29 -6.40
N PRO A 257 -9.70 -7.96 -6.96
CA PRO A 257 -9.12 -8.73 -8.03
C PRO A 257 -8.54 -10.04 -7.45
N LYS A 258 -8.56 -11.09 -8.26
CA LYS A 258 -7.89 -12.35 -7.94
C LYS A 258 -6.81 -12.67 -8.97
N PRO A 259 -5.81 -13.49 -8.61
CA PRO A 259 -4.72 -13.84 -9.53
C PRO A 259 -5.18 -14.45 -10.85
N ASN A 260 -6.29 -15.19 -10.82
CA ASN A 260 -6.93 -15.76 -12.00
C ASN A 260 -8.21 -14.98 -12.36
N PRO A 261 -8.20 -14.19 -13.45
CA PRO A 261 -9.36 -13.41 -13.88
C PRO A 261 -10.58 -14.28 -14.17
N ARG A 262 -10.36 -15.51 -14.66
CA ARG A 262 -11.42 -16.45 -15.07
C ARG A 262 -12.30 -16.94 -13.93
N GLU A 263 -11.87 -16.79 -12.68
CA GLU A 263 -12.69 -17.11 -11.51
C GLU A 263 -13.79 -16.09 -11.24
N HIS A 264 -13.64 -14.87 -11.77
CA HIS A 264 -14.52 -13.75 -11.46
C HIS A 264 -15.26 -13.26 -12.69
N CYS A 265 -14.61 -13.36 -13.84
CA CYS A 265 -14.98 -12.66 -15.04
C CYS A 265 -14.52 -13.49 -16.23
N HIS A 266 -15.43 -13.90 -17.11
CA HIS A 266 -15.04 -14.51 -18.38
C HIS A 266 -14.87 -13.43 -19.44
N LYS A 267 -14.16 -13.75 -20.53
CA LYS A 267 -14.01 -12.83 -21.68
C LYS A 267 -15.40 -12.35 -22.13
N GLY A 268 -15.60 -11.03 -22.10
CA GLY A 268 -16.89 -10.38 -22.40
C GLY A 268 -17.61 -9.78 -21.19
N CYS A 269 -17.11 -9.96 -19.96
CA CYS A 269 -17.62 -9.21 -18.81
C CYS A 269 -17.12 -7.75 -18.80
N ASN A 270 -17.86 -6.87 -18.12
CA ASN A 270 -17.58 -5.43 -18.00
C ASN A 270 -16.31 -5.08 -17.20
N GLU A 271 -15.46 -6.04 -16.84
CA GLU A 271 -14.20 -5.79 -16.11
C GLU A 271 -13.05 -6.66 -16.66
N TRP A 272 -13.23 -7.29 -17.83
CA TRP A 272 -12.28 -8.30 -18.30
C TRP A 272 -10.86 -7.73 -18.46
N GLU A 273 -10.69 -6.58 -19.13
CA GLU A 273 -9.36 -6.06 -19.46
C GLU A 273 -8.55 -5.65 -18.21
N PRO A 274 -9.11 -4.93 -17.22
CA PRO A 274 -8.38 -4.58 -16.01
C PRO A 274 -8.08 -5.81 -15.14
N MET A 275 -8.98 -6.80 -15.11
CA MET A 275 -8.74 -8.05 -14.41
C MET A 275 -7.66 -8.89 -15.09
N GLU A 276 -7.66 -8.96 -16.42
CA GLU A 276 -6.60 -9.62 -17.19
C GLU A 276 -5.25 -8.96 -16.95
N TRP A 277 -5.19 -7.62 -16.97
CA TRP A 277 -4.00 -6.84 -16.63
C TRP A 277 -3.52 -7.12 -15.20
N TYR A 278 -4.42 -7.11 -14.22
CA TYR A 278 -4.09 -7.50 -12.84
C TYR A 278 -3.48 -8.90 -12.77
N GLY A 279 -4.13 -9.88 -13.41
CA GLY A 279 -3.65 -11.26 -13.41
C GLY A 279 -2.28 -11.43 -14.06
N MET A 280 -1.97 -10.64 -15.09
CA MET A 280 -0.63 -10.60 -15.69
C MET A 280 0.42 -10.07 -14.70
N MET A 281 0.12 -8.94 -14.07
CA MET A 281 0.99 -8.31 -13.07
C MET A 281 1.20 -9.21 -11.84
N PHE A 282 0.16 -9.93 -11.41
CA PHE A 282 0.25 -10.87 -10.30
C PHE A 282 1.16 -12.07 -10.60
N ARG A 283 1.09 -12.63 -11.82
CA ARG A 283 2.01 -13.68 -12.25
C ARG A 283 3.45 -13.19 -12.32
N GLU A 284 3.65 -11.97 -12.79
CA GLU A 284 4.97 -11.33 -12.81
C GLU A 284 5.53 -11.17 -11.38
N MET A 285 4.72 -10.70 -10.43
CA MET A 285 5.07 -10.62 -9.01
C MET A 285 5.51 -11.97 -8.44
N LEU A 286 4.76 -13.05 -8.74
CA LEU A 286 5.12 -14.39 -8.27
C LEU A 286 6.48 -14.84 -8.82
N ALA A 287 6.73 -14.61 -10.11
CA ALA A 287 8.01 -14.93 -10.73
C ALA A 287 9.17 -14.11 -10.15
N PHE A 288 8.93 -12.83 -9.84
CA PHE A 288 9.93 -11.96 -9.23
C PHE A 288 10.40 -12.45 -7.85
N TYR A 289 9.47 -12.93 -7.01
CA TYR A 289 9.80 -13.44 -5.67
C TYR A 289 10.10 -14.94 -5.61
N GLY A 290 9.92 -15.68 -6.71
CA GLY A 290 10.03 -17.15 -6.73
C GLY A 290 8.89 -17.85 -5.98
N TRP A 291 7.69 -17.26 -5.99
CA TRP A 291 6.53 -17.66 -5.20
C TRP A 291 5.47 -18.44 -5.97
N GLU A 292 5.76 -18.92 -7.16
CA GLU A 292 4.80 -19.61 -8.04
C GLU A 292 4.14 -20.84 -7.39
N LYS A 293 4.76 -21.37 -6.32
CA LYS A 293 4.24 -22.49 -5.52
C LYS A 293 3.97 -22.14 -4.05
N GLU A 294 4.34 -20.93 -3.59
CA GLU A 294 4.29 -20.55 -2.17
C GLU A 294 3.02 -19.78 -1.81
N ILE A 295 2.50 -18.99 -2.74
CA ILE A 295 1.24 -18.28 -2.56
C ILE A 295 0.22 -19.05 -3.38
N PRO A 296 -0.89 -19.52 -2.77
CA PRO A 296 -1.93 -20.11 -3.56
C PRO A 296 -2.37 -19.05 -4.56
N LEU A 297 -2.20 -19.34 -5.85
CA LEU A 297 -2.81 -18.58 -6.94
C LEU A 297 -4.34 -18.48 -6.79
N TYR A 298 -4.91 -19.27 -5.86
CA TYR A 298 -6.32 -19.59 -5.70
C TYR A 298 -6.84 -19.40 -4.26
N ALA A 299 -6.17 -18.61 -3.41
CA ALA A 299 -6.67 -18.30 -2.06
C ALA A 299 -7.86 -17.33 -2.10
#